data_AF-A0A8V0Y6F8-F1
#
_entry.id   AF-A0A8V0Y6F8-F1
#
_cell.length_a   1.000
_cell.length_b   1.000
_cell.length_c   1.000
_cell.angle_alpha   90.00
_cell.angle_beta   90.00
_cell.angle_gamma   90.00
#
_symmetry.space_group_name_H-M   'P 1'
#
loop_
_entity.id
_entity.type
_entity.pdbx_description
1 polymer ?
#
loop_
_entity_poly.entity_id
_entity_poly.type
_entity_poly.pdbx_seq_one_letter_code
_entity_poly.pdbx_strand_id
1 'polypeptide(L)'
;MSDVSSCRKLVFFMKCSEEIFLANRGVHRFMIIGNEKCSSIFLIGIVSAHQYELIERGVFRAKDVGFVPTVYTCNQQLKAENMRLREDLDNYKRAANKAKEAFLKMQKERDFHRMHHKRVVQEKNRLICDIRRLKAHYASYEPVLKQMTEKYQSALRQKMLTSLERDRAVGQVTGLQAILHNLQPGYAIQIPVKKAGHECERKKGLEGSTQRALQEARQQKMLDAGLVKDSEKKRYPKDSEFPVDSQVNSYLARAKECSQPLKHGEYKLENTLKLHDSAVSCLASHPLKDMVVTGSDDRLWKMWALRDGDIIMVGEGHTDWVSGCCFHPSGTQLVTSSGDTTVQIWDLSKGGCVLTFKGHAQAVWDCSWHSCGDFVASASKDSTSKIWDVNSERCRYTMRGHKDSVSSIEFLPFSNTVLTSSADKTLSLWDARTGLRVCTFYGHLHSCNHATFSPESNMIASCDTCGVLKLWDVRQAVPMLSVDTGPRSANQVAFDHSGCAVAVASSDGTVKVVQPGLGQLHSLQGHGETEMQSVAFHCPAERLLSGAADGTVCLWTYGASASMFSMERTA
;
A
#
# COMPACT_ATOMS: atom_id res chain seq x y z
N MET A 1 21.29 58.27 -45.36
CA MET A 1 22.13 59.14 -46.22
C MET A 1 23.40 58.39 -46.59
N SER A 2 23.41 57.60 -47.66
CA SER A 2 24.64 57.13 -48.35
C SER A 2 24.28 56.14 -49.47
N ASP A 3 23.57 56.55 -50.52
CA ASP A 3 23.37 55.67 -51.69
C ASP A 3 23.18 56.39 -53.04
N VAL A 4 23.79 57.57 -53.18
CA VAL A 4 23.78 58.33 -54.45
C VAL A 4 25.12 58.23 -55.21
N SER A 5 26.19 57.70 -54.59
CA SER A 5 27.51 57.61 -55.22
C SER A 5 27.74 56.35 -56.07
N SER A 6 26.98 55.27 -55.86
CA SER A 6 27.15 54.00 -56.59
C SER A 6 26.53 54.02 -58.00
N CYS A 7 25.48 54.81 -58.24
CA CYS A 7 24.83 54.86 -59.56
C CYS A 7 25.65 55.55 -60.65
N ARG A 8 26.55 56.50 -60.31
CA ARG A 8 27.41 57.16 -61.30
C ARG A 8 28.55 56.26 -61.82
N LYS A 9 28.96 55.24 -61.06
CA LYS A 9 30.05 54.33 -61.45
C LYS A 9 29.59 53.24 -62.42
N LEU A 10 28.31 52.84 -62.40
CA LEU A 10 27.78 51.82 -63.32
C LEU A 10 27.65 52.33 -64.77
N VAL A 11 27.32 53.61 -64.97
CA VAL A 11 27.14 54.18 -66.33
C VAL A 11 28.47 54.27 -67.10
N PHE A 12 29.61 54.39 -66.41
CA PHE A 12 30.93 54.41 -67.06
C PHE A 12 31.40 53.01 -67.48
N PHE A 13 30.95 51.95 -66.80
CA PHE A 13 31.37 50.58 -67.10
C PHE A 13 30.73 50.01 -68.38
N MET A 14 29.52 50.44 -68.75
CA MET A 14 28.89 49.99 -70.00
C MET A 14 29.56 50.56 -71.26
N LYS A 15 30.05 51.81 -71.23
CA LYS A 15 30.71 52.43 -72.40
C LYS A 15 32.03 51.76 -72.79
N CYS A 16 32.83 51.29 -71.83
CA CYS A 16 34.09 50.61 -72.13
C CYS A 16 33.89 49.19 -72.71
N SER A 17 32.73 48.56 -72.47
CA SER A 17 32.46 47.21 -72.98
C SER A 17 32.12 47.17 -74.47
N GLU A 18 31.55 48.26 -75.02
CA GLU A 18 31.23 48.36 -76.46
C GLU A 18 32.47 48.64 -77.32
N GLU A 19 33.45 49.41 -76.83
CA GLU A 19 34.67 49.71 -77.60
C GLU A 19 35.60 48.49 -77.77
N ILE A 20 35.62 47.57 -76.80
CA ILE A 20 36.46 46.36 -76.86
C ILE A 20 35.92 45.33 -77.87
N PHE A 21 34.61 45.32 -78.12
CA PHE A 21 33.98 44.37 -79.05
C PHE A 21 34.22 44.73 -80.54
N LEU A 22 34.60 45.97 -80.85
CA LEU A 22 34.84 46.44 -82.21
C LEU A 22 36.28 46.19 -82.72
N ALA A 23 37.24 45.92 -81.82
CA ALA A 23 38.67 45.84 -82.18
C ALA A 23 39.16 44.45 -82.62
N ASN A 24 38.38 43.37 -82.44
CA ASN A 24 38.81 42.00 -82.77
C ASN A 24 37.91 41.31 -83.80
N ARG A 25 37.89 41.83 -85.03
CA ARG A 25 37.56 41.04 -86.23
C ARG A 25 38.84 40.40 -86.77
N GLY A 26 39.20 39.23 -86.23
CA GLY A 26 40.37 38.49 -86.67
C GLY A 26 40.37 37.07 -86.11
N VAL A 27 39.71 36.16 -86.83
CA VAL A 27 39.86 34.70 -86.85
C VAL A 27 40.56 34.05 -85.64
N HIS A 28 39.80 33.45 -84.72
CA HIS A 28 40.02 32.07 -84.26
C HIS A 28 38.78 31.59 -83.48
N ARG A 29 38.15 30.54 -84.01
CA ARG A 29 36.96 29.90 -83.47
C ARG A 29 37.38 29.02 -82.27
N PHE A 30 37.27 29.53 -81.05
CA PHE A 30 37.35 28.72 -79.84
C PHE A 30 35.96 28.53 -79.25
N MET A 31 35.53 27.27 -79.23
CA MET A 31 34.28 26.78 -78.68
C MET A 31 34.39 26.82 -77.14
N ILE A 32 33.75 27.80 -76.50
CA ILE A 32 33.67 27.87 -75.04
C ILE A 32 32.53 26.96 -74.59
N ILE A 33 32.87 25.71 -74.27
CA ILE A 33 31.98 24.79 -73.55
C ILE A 33 32.15 25.09 -72.06
N GLY A 34 31.04 25.51 -71.44
CA GLY A 34 30.71 25.47 -70.01
C GLY A 34 31.85 25.47 -68.99
N ASN A 35 32.13 26.65 -68.43
CA ASN A 35 32.32 26.84 -66.98
C ASN A 35 32.59 28.34 -66.70
N GLU A 36 31.67 29.00 -66.01
CA GLU A 36 31.72 30.44 -65.67
C GLU A 36 33.00 30.85 -64.89
N LYS A 37 33.74 29.88 -64.34
CA LYS A 37 35.05 30.09 -63.69
C LYS A 37 36.17 30.50 -64.64
N CYS A 38 36.15 30.10 -65.92
CA CYS A 38 37.23 30.44 -66.86
C CYS A 38 37.08 31.87 -67.41
N SER A 39 35.85 32.36 -67.57
CA SER A 39 35.55 33.72 -68.03
C SER A 39 35.93 34.80 -67.00
N SER A 40 35.82 34.53 -65.70
CA SER A 40 36.22 35.48 -64.66
C SER A 40 37.74 35.61 -64.52
N ILE A 41 38.49 34.52 -64.67
CA ILE A 41 39.96 34.52 -64.62
C ILE A 41 40.55 35.33 -65.79
N PHE A 42 39.97 35.23 -66.98
CA PHE A 42 40.41 35.99 -68.15
C PHE A 42 40.15 37.50 -68.01
N LEU A 43 39.00 37.89 -67.45
CA LEU A 43 38.68 39.30 -67.15
C LEU A 43 39.55 39.88 -66.04
N ILE A 44 39.89 39.10 -65.01
CA ILE A 44 40.80 39.51 -63.93
C ILE A 44 42.22 39.74 -64.46
N GLY A 45 42.69 38.90 -65.40
CA GLY A 45 43.98 39.09 -66.08
C GLY A 45 44.08 40.42 -66.82
N ILE A 46 43.06 40.78 -67.61
CA ILE A 46 43.02 42.02 -68.39
C ILE A 46 42.94 43.26 -67.48
N VAL A 47 42.11 43.21 -66.43
CA VAL A 47 41.98 44.32 -65.48
C VAL A 47 43.27 44.52 -64.68
N SER A 48 43.94 43.43 -64.28
CA SER A 48 45.22 43.51 -63.55
C SER A 48 46.32 44.13 -64.40
N ALA A 49 46.43 43.78 -65.69
CA ALA A 49 47.43 44.35 -66.60
C ALA A 49 47.23 45.86 -66.82
N HIS A 50 45.98 46.30 -67.06
CA HIS A 50 45.66 47.72 -67.19
C HIS A 50 45.85 48.50 -65.87
N GLN A 51 45.64 47.86 -64.73
CA GLN A 51 45.81 48.47 -63.41
C GLN A 51 47.29 48.72 -63.09
N TYR A 52 48.21 47.85 -63.51
CA TYR A 52 49.66 48.10 -63.43
C TYR A 52 50.09 49.24 -64.38
N GLU A 53 49.52 49.31 -65.58
CA GLU A 53 49.80 50.35 -66.58
C GLU A 53 49.34 51.76 -66.12
N LEU A 54 48.24 51.83 -65.36
CA LEU A 54 47.70 53.07 -64.77
C LEU A 54 48.48 53.54 -63.52
N ILE A 55 49.15 52.63 -62.82
CA ILE A 55 50.03 52.93 -61.67
C ILE A 55 51.35 53.55 -62.17
N GLU A 56 51.92 53.04 -63.27
CA GLU A 56 53.12 53.63 -63.89
C GLU A 56 52.87 55.04 -64.45
N ARG A 57 51.64 55.35 -64.89
CA ARG A 57 51.24 56.70 -65.34
C ARG A 57 50.97 57.71 -64.21
N GLY A 58 51.12 57.32 -62.94
CA GLY A 58 51.09 58.23 -61.79
C GLY A 58 49.72 58.79 -61.39
N VAL A 59 48.62 58.25 -61.91
CA VAL A 59 47.26 58.77 -61.68
C VAL A 59 46.64 58.28 -60.36
N PHE A 60 47.15 57.21 -59.74
CA PHE A 60 46.64 56.67 -58.47
C PHE A 60 47.75 56.47 -57.43
N ARG A 61 47.50 56.86 -56.17
CA ARG A 61 48.37 56.53 -55.03
C ARG A 61 47.95 55.19 -54.43
N ALA A 62 48.91 54.39 -53.99
CA ALA A 62 48.73 53.04 -53.45
C ALA A 62 47.78 52.92 -52.23
N LYS A 63 47.31 54.03 -51.65
CA LYS A 63 46.38 54.05 -50.50
C LYS A 63 44.90 53.97 -50.89
N ASP A 64 44.56 54.14 -52.16
CA ASP A 64 43.15 54.12 -52.64
C ASP A 64 42.73 52.77 -53.23
N VAL A 65 43.62 51.75 -53.18
CA VAL A 65 43.32 50.39 -53.63
C VAL A 65 42.64 49.64 -52.48
N GLY A 66 41.36 49.92 -52.27
CA GLY A 66 40.51 49.07 -51.45
C GLY A 66 40.21 47.76 -52.19
N PHE A 67 40.41 46.62 -51.53
CA PHE A 67 39.96 45.33 -52.02
C PHE A 67 38.43 45.37 -52.18
N VAL A 68 37.92 45.47 -53.40
CA VAL A 68 36.48 45.40 -53.68
C VAL A 68 36.09 43.93 -53.58
N PRO A 69 35.38 43.50 -52.53
CA PRO A 69 34.99 42.10 -52.38
C PRO A 69 34.12 41.73 -53.58
N THR A 70 34.45 40.63 -54.24
CA THR A 70 33.64 40.12 -55.35
C THR A 70 32.19 39.93 -54.89
N VAL A 71 31.21 40.20 -55.77
CA VAL A 71 29.77 40.03 -55.47
C VAL A 71 29.48 38.65 -54.86
N TYR A 72 30.25 37.63 -55.24
CA TYR A 72 30.19 36.28 -54.68
C TYR A 72 30.57 36.22 -53.20
N THR A 73 31.67 36.87 -52.78
CA THR A 73 32.10 36.91 -51.37
C THR A 73 31.10 37.66 -50.48
N CYS A 74 30.52 38.76 -50.98
CA CYS A 74 29.45 39.49 -50.27
C CYS A 74 28.19 38.62 -50.12
N ASN A 75 27.78 37.92 -51.18
CA ASN A 75 26.65 36.99 -51.13
C ASN A 75 26.90 35.81 -50.16
N GLN A 76 28.13 35.32 -50.05
CA GLN A 76 28.47 34.28 -49.07
C GLN A 76 28.41 34.80 -47.62
N GLN A 77 28.91 36.01 -47.37
CA GLN A 77 28.82 36.65 -46.05
C GLN A 77 27.36 36.90 -45.66
N LEU A 78 26.55 37.46 -46.56
CA LEU A 78 25.12 37.68 -46.34
C LEU A 78 24.35 36.38 -46.12
N LYS A 79 24.73 35.28 -46.79
CA LYS A 79 24.15 33.96 -46.53
C LYS A 79 24.52 33.46 -45.13
N ALA A 80 25.77 33.61 -44.71
CA ALA A 80 26.21 33.22 -43.38
C ALA A 80 25.51 34.04 -42.29
N GLU A 81 25.35 35.35 -42.49
CA GLU A 81 24.60 36.23 -41.59
C GLU A 81 23.11 35.86 -41.53
N ASN A 82 22.47 35.57 -42.66
CA ASN A 82 21.09 35.10 -42.69
C ASN A 82 20.91 33.76 -41.96
N MET A 83 21.88 32.86 -42.06
CA MET A 83 21.85 31.60 -41.31
C MET A 83 21.97 31.84 -39.80
N ARG A 84 22.89 32.69 -39.35
CA ARG A 84 23.04 33.06 -37.93
C ARG A 84 21.77 33.74 -37.38
N LEU A 85 21.20 34.69 -38.12
CA LEU A 85 19.97 35.36 -37.72
C LEU A 85 18.78 34.40 -37.62
N ARG A 86 18.71 33.38 -38.48
CA ARG A 86 17.68 32.33 -38.37
C ARG A 86 17.86 31.47 -37.13
N GLU A 87 19.10 31.09 -36.82
CA GLU A 87 19.42 30.34 -35.60
C GLU A 87 19.07 31.13 -34.34
N ASP A 88 19.41 32.42 -34.30
CA ASP A 88 19.06 33.31 -33.20
C ASP A 88 17.54 33.47 -33.06
N LEU A 89 16.82 33.63 -34.17
CA LEU A 89 15.37 33.74 -34.16
C LEU A 89 14.72 32.46 -33.60
N ASP A 90 15.23 31.28 -33.95
CA ASP A 90 14.76 30.01 -33.39
C ASP A 90 15.15 29.84 -31.91
N ASN A 91 16.32 30.34 -31.50
CA ASN A 91 16.72 30.41 -30.09
C ASN A 91 15.74 31.29 -29.29
N TYR A 92 15.41 32.48 -29.79
CA TYR A 92 14.46 33.39 -29.14
C TYR A 92 13.04 32.81 -29.10
N LYS A 93 12.57 32.17 -30.17
CA LYS A 93 11.29 31.45 -30.17
C LYS A 93 11.25 30.36 -29.10
N ARG A 94 12.31 29.56 -29.00
CA ARG A 94 12.41 28.51 -27.96
C ARG A 94 12.43 29.11 -26.56
N ALA A 95 13.17 30.19 -26.33
CA ALA A 95 13.18 30.89 -25.05
C ALA A 95 11.80 31.47 -24.69
N ALA A 96 11.12 32.09 -25.64
CA ALA A 96 9.77 32.63 -25.45
C ALA A 96 8.74 31.54 -25.13
N ASN A 97 8.79 30.40 -25.82
CA ASN A 97 7.91 29.26 -25.54
C ASN A 97 8.17 28.68 -24.13
N LYS A 98 9.44 28.52 -23.74
CA LYS A 98 9.80 28.09 -22.38
C LYS A 98 9.29 29.07 -21.31
N ALA A 99 9.43 30.37 -21.54
CA ALA A 99 8.92 31.39 -20.63
C ALA A 99 7.38 31.35 -20.53
N LYS A 100 6.68 31.14 -21.65
CA LYS A 100 5.22 30.99 -21.69
C LYS A 100 4.76 29.74 -20.92
N GLU A 101 5.44 28.62 -21.09
CA GLU A 101 5.14 27.38 -20.36
C GLU A 101 5.35 27.56 -18.85
N ALA A 102 6.46 28.19 -18.45
CA ALA A 102 6.74 28.51 -17.04
C ALA A 102 5.66 29.43 -16.45
N PHE A 103 5.22 30.45 -17.20
CA PHE A 103 4.14 31.33 -16.78
C PHE A 103 2.82 30.58 -16.59
N LEU A 104 2.45 29.70 -17.52
CA LEU A 104 1.23 28.88 -17.41
C LEU A 104 1.30 27.93 -16.21
N LYS A 105 2.47 27.36 -15.92
CA LYS A 105 2.67 26.53 -14.73
C LYS A 105 2.45 27.33 -13.45
N MET A 106 3.06 28.52 -13.34
CA MET A 106 2.88 29.42 -12.20
C MET A 106 1.43 29.87 -12.04
N GLN A 107 0.72 30.11 -13.15
CA GLN A 107 -0.69 30.45 -13.12
C GLN A 107 -1.55 29.30 -12.56
N LYS A 108 -1.30 28.06 -12.99
CA LYS A 108 -1.99 26.87 -12.47
C LYS A 108 -1.72 26.67 -10.98
N GLU A 109 -0.48 26.83 -10.54
CA GLU A 109 -0.10 26.73 -9.13
C GLU A 109 -0.79 27.81 -8.28
N ARG A 110 -0.79 29.07 -8.74
CA ARG A 110 -1.51 30.16 -8.09
C ARG A 110 -3.01 29.87 -7.97
N ASP A 111 -3.62 29.41 -9.04
CA ASP A 111 -5.06 29.12 -9.05
C ASP A 111 -5.40 27.90 -8.16
N PHE A 112 -4.50 26.90 -8.11
CA PHE A 112 -4.58 25.79 -7.16
C PHE A 112 -4.51 26.28 -5.71
N HIS A 113 -3.53 27.11 -5.36
CA HIS A 113 -3.41 27.68 -4.02
C HIS A 113 -4.64 28.52 -3.64
N ARG A 114 -5.18 29.29 -4.58
CA ARG A 114 -6.40 30.09 -4.37
C ARG A 114 -7.62 29.20 -4.10
N MET A 115 -7.80 28.13 -4.87
CA MET A 115 -8.89 27.16 -4.68
C MET A 115 -8.74 26.38 -3.38
N HIS A 116 -7.51 25.94 -3.07
CA HIS A 116 -7.20 25.23 -1.84
C HIS A 116 -7.47 26.10 -0.60
N HIS A 117 -7.00 27.35 -0.62
CA HIS A 117 -7.27 28.30 0.47
C HIS A 117 -8.78 28.51 0.68
N LYS A 118 -9.56 28.66 -0.39
CA LYS A 118 -11.03 28.75 -0.31
C LYS A 118 -11.65 27.52 0.34
N ARG A 119 -11.23 26.31 -0.03
CA ARG A 119 -11.71 25.05 0.56
C ARG A 119 -11.37 24.98 2.05
N VAL A 120 -10.14 25.31 2.42
CA VAL A 120 -9.70 25.32 3.84
C VAL A 120 -10.52 26.30 4.67
N VAL A 121 -10.82 27.49 4.12
CA VAL A 121 -11.68 28.47 4.81
C VAL A 121 -13.11 27.95 4.97
N GLN A 122 -13.67 27.27 3.97
CA GLN A 122 -14.99 26.65 4.06
C GLN A 122 -15.05 25.57 5.14
N GLU A 123 -14.07 24.67 5.17
CA GLU A 123 -13.99 23.63 6.21
C GLU A 123 -13.76 24.23 7.60
N LYS A 124 -12.90 25.25 7.72
CA LYS A 124 -12.73 25.99 8.98
C LYS A 124 -14.07 26.56 9.47
N ASN A 125 -14.84 27.20 8.59
CA ASN A 125 -16.13 27.78 8.96
C ASN A 125 -17.15 26.70 9.35
N ARG A 126 -17.16 25.56 8.66
CA ARG A 126 -17.99 24.40 9.01
C ARG A 126 -17.65 23.87 10.40
N LEU A 127 -16.37 23.67 10.70
CA LEU A 127 -15.90 23.22 12.01
C LEU A 127 -16.24 24.22 13.12
N ILE A 128 -16.15 25.53 12.84
CA ILE A 128 -16.58 26.56 13.79
C ILE A 128 -18.08 26.43 14.10
N CYS A 129 -18.91 26.17 13.09
CA CYS A 129 -20.35 25.92 13.29
C CYS A 129 -20.60 24.66 14.13
N ASP A 130 -19.88 23.57 13.86
CA ASP A 130 -20.03 22.31 14.60
C ASP A 130 -19.57 22.45 16.06
N ILE A 131 -18.46 23.14 16.31
CA ILE A 131 -18.00 23.46 17.67
C ILE A 131 -19.05 24.30 18.42
N ARG A 132 -19.67 25.28 17.76
CA ARG A 132 -20.74 26.09 18.37
C ARG A 132 -21.96 25.24 18.73
N ARG A 133 -22.39 24.34 17.83
CA ARG A 133 -23.48 23.38 18.11
C ARG A 133 -23.15 22.48 19.29
N LEU A 134 -21.92 21.95 19.33
CA LEU A 134 -21.47 21.10 20.41
C LEU A 134 -21.44 21.83 21.75
N LYS A 135 -20.93 23.08 21.77
CA LYS A 135 -20.97 23.93 22.97
C LYS A 135 -22.40 24.19 23.45
N ALA A 136 -23.34 24.46 22.54
CA ALA A 136 -24.75 24.62 22.91
C ALA A 136 -25.34 23.33 23.50
N HIS A 137 -24.99 22.17 22.94
CA HIS A 137 -25.41 20.87 23.45
C HIS A 137 -24.84 20.59 24.86
N TYR A 138 -23.55 20.89 25.10
CA TYR A 138 -22.95 20.78 26.43
C TYR A 138 -23.61 21.71 27.45
N ALA A 139 -23.88 22.96 27.07
CA ALA A 139 -24.59 23.91 27.93
C ALA A 139 -26.00 23.39 28.32
N SER A 140 -26.68 22.67 27.42
CA SER A 140 -27.98 22.07 27.72
C SER A 140 -27.93 20.93 28.76
N TYR A 141 -26.81 20.22 28.88
CA TYR A 141 -26.64 19.13 29.84
C TYR A 141 -26.20 19.58 31.22
N GLU A 142 -25.58 20.76 31.34
CA GLU A 142 -25.13 21.31 32.61
C GLU A 142 -26.21 21.34 33.71
N PRO A 143 -27.46 21.83 33.47
CA PRO A 143 -28.51 21.80 34.48
C PRO A 143 -28.94 20.37 34.87
N VAL A 144 -28.95 19.44 33.91
CA VAL A 144 -29.32 18.04 34.15
C VAL A 144 -28.29 17.38 35.06
N LEU A 145 -27.00 17.62 34.83
CA LEU A 145 -25.93 17.11 35.69
C LEU A 145 -26.03 17.68 37.10
N LYS A 146 -26.25 19.00 37.25
CA LYS A 146 -26.47 19.63 38.56
C LYS A 146 -27.64 18.98 39.31
N GLN A 147 -28.78 18.82 38.65
CA GLN A 147 -29.95 18.17 39.24
C GLN A 147 -29.68 16.72 39.68
N MET A 148 -28.94 15.95 38.86
CA MET A 148 -28.57 14.58 39.22
C MET A 148 -27.61 14.52 40.40
N THR A 149 -26.66 15.46 40.50
CA THR A 149 -25.75 15.53 41.65
C THR A 149 -26.49 15.87 42.94
N GLU A 150 -27.46 16.79 42.89
CA GLU A 150 -28.31 17.12 44.05
C GLU A 150 -29.14 15.91 44.50
N LYS A 151 -29.76 15.19 43.56
CA LYS A 151 -30.50 13.95 43.84
C LYS A 151 -29.61 12.87 44.45
N TYR A 152 -28.37 12.73 43.96
CA TYR A 152 -27.40 11.79 44.52
C TYR A 152 -27.02 12.16 45.95
N GLN A 153 -26.76 13.45 46.22
CA GLN A 153 -26.46 13.92 47.57
C GLN A 153 -27.65 13.76 48.53
N SER A 154 -28.88 14.02 48.08
CA SER A 154 -30.06 13.80 48.92
C SER A 154 -30.27 12.31 49.23
N ALA A 155 -30.06 11.43 48.24
CA ALA A 155 -30.15 9.99 48.44
C ALA A 155 -29.07 9.47 49.42
N LEU A 156 -27.84 10.01 49.33
CA LEU A 156 -26.78 9.71 50.30
C LEU A 156 -27.16 10.14 51.72
N ARG A 157 -27.70 11.36 51.90
CA ARG A 157 -28.16 11.85 53.22
C ARG A 157 -29.28 10.96 53.78
N GLN A 158 -30.26 10.59 52.97
CA GLN A 158 -31.34 9.67 53.38
C GLN A 158 -30.81 8.27 53.74
N LYS A 159 -29.83 7.75 52.99
CA LYS A 159 -29.18 6.48 53.30
C LYS A 159 -28.45 6.53 54.65
N MET A 160 -27.78 7.64 54.97
CA MET A 160 -27.13 7.80 56.28
C MET A 160 -28.17 7.85 57.41
N LEU A 161 -29.25 8.61 57.25
CA LEU A 161 -30.32 8.70 58.26
C LEU A 161 -30.96 7.32 58.53
N THR A 162 -31.34 6.59 57.48
CA THR A 162 -31.90 5.25 57.62
C THR A 162 -30.91 4.24 58.20
N SER A 163 -29.60 4.42 57.98
CA SER A 163 -28.57 3.63 58.66
C SER A 163 -28.55 3.89 60.16
N LEU A 164 -28.57 5.16 60.58
CA LEU A 164 -28.57 5.53 61.99
C LEU A 164 -29.84 5.07 62.70
N GLU A 165 -31.00 5.16 62.05
CA GLU A 165 -32.27 4.64 62.59
C GLU A 165 -32.22 3.12 62.76
N ARG A 166 -31.65 2.40 61.78
CA ARG A 166 -31.44 0.96 61.87
C ARG A 166 -30.51 0.61 63.03
N ASP A 167 -29.39 1.31 63.18
CA ASP A 167 -28.43 1.07 64.26
C ASP A 167 -29.05 1.34 65.64
N ARG A 168 -29.88 2.38 65.75
CA ARG A 168 -30.65 2.67 66.97
C ARG A 168 -31.65 1.56 67.30
N ALA A 169 -32.39 1.07 66.30
CA ALA A 169 -33.34 -0.03 66.50
C ALA A 169 -32.63 -1.33 66.88
N VAL A 170 -31.49 -1.64 66.25
CA VAL A 170 -30.65 -2.78 66.62
C VAL A 170 -30.16 -2.65 68.06
N GLY A 171 -29.71 -1.47 68.49
CA GLY A 171 -29.32 -1.20 69.87
C GLY A 171 -30.46 -1.39 70.89
N GLN A 172 -31.69 -1.02 70.53
CA GLN A 172 -32.87 -1.29 71.37
C GLN A 172 -33.19 -2.78 71.46
N VAL A 173 -33.10 -3.51 70.34
CA VAL A 173 -33.34 -4.97 70.29
C VAL A 173 -32.30 -5.72 71.11
N THR A 174 -31.02 -5.36 71.00
CA THR A 174 -29.95 -5.99 71.80
C THR A 174 -30.10 -5.68 73.28
N GLY A 175 -30.47 -4.44 73.64
CA GLY A 175 -30.80 -4.07 75.02
C GLY A 175 -31.96 -4.87 75.60
N LEU A 176 -33.05 -5.02 74.84
CA LEU A 176 -34.20 -5.85 75.25
C LEU A 176 -33.84 -7.34 75.33
N GLN A 177 -33.02 -7.86 74.42
CA GLN A 177 -32.51 -9.25 74.49
C GLN A 177 -31.65 -9.48 75.73
N ALA A 178 -30.80 -8.52 76.12
CA ALA A 178 -30.01 -8.61 77.34
C ALA A 178 -30.89 -8.61 78.60
N ILE A 179 -31.96 -7.79 78.61
CA ILE A 179 -32.95 -7.78 79.71
C ILE A 179 -33.70 -9.11 79.79
N LEU A 180 -34.15 -9.67 78.66
CA LEU A 180 -34.79 -10.98 78.59
C LEU A 180 -33.85 -12.10 79.09
N HIS A 181 -32.58 -12.04 78.72
CA HIS A 181 -31.56 -12.99 79.16
C HIS A 181 -31.33 -12.91 80.68
N ASN A 182 -31.33 -11.71 81.26
CA ASN A 182 -31.15 -11.51 82.70
C ASN A 182 -32.40 -11.89 83.53
N LEU A 183 -33.59 -11.89 82.92
CA LEU A 183 -34.85 -12.29 83.55
C LEU A 183 -35.11 -13.81 83.49
N GLN A 184 -34.27 -14.59 82.82
CA GLN A 184 -34.38 -16.06 82.80
C GLN A 184 -33.37 -16.74 83.75
N PRO A 185 -33.69 -16.93 85.04
CA PRO A 185 -33.11 -18.03 85.80
C PRO A 185 -33.95 -19.29 85.53
N GLY A 186 -33.41 -20.17 84.68
CA GLY A 186 -33.85 -21.56 84.56
C GLY A 186 -34.98 -21.81 83.56
N TYR A 187 -34.64 -21.90 82.28
CA TYR A 187 -35.07 -23.00 81.41
C TYR A 187 -34.19 -22.95 80.16
N ALA A 188 -33.34 -23.97 80.02
CA ALA A 188 -32.60 -24.20 78.80
C ALA A 188 -33.60 -24.54 77.68
N ILE A 189 -33.89 -23.56 76.82
CA ILE A 189 -34.50 -23.80 75.52
C ILE A 189 -33.43 -23.49 74.48
N GLN A 190 -32.86 -24.54 73.90
CA GLN A 190 -32.06 -24.45 72.70
C GLN A 190 -32.95 -23.90 71.57
N ILE A 191 -32.80 -22.62 71.26
CA ILE A 191 -33.21 -22.09 69.97
C ILE A 191 -31.97 -22.16 69.08
N PRO A 192 -31.99 -22.89 67.96
CA PRO A 192 -30.81 -23.07 67.13
C PRO A 192 -30.40 -21.73 66.54
N VAL A 193 -29.23 -21.25 66.97
CA VAL A 193 -28.45 -20.23 66.29
C VAL A 193 -28.07 -20.80 64.93
N LYS A 194 -28.86 -20.49 63.89
CA LYS A 194 -28.32 -20.50 62.53
C LYS A 194 -27.27 -19.40 62.48
N LYS A 195 -26.01 -19.78 62.71
CA LYS A 195 -24.85 -19.06 62.18
C LYS A 195 -25.16 -18.84 60.70
N ALA A 196 -25.34 -17.58 60.30
CA ALA A 196 -25.20 -17.18 58.91
C ALA A 196 -23.71 -17.31 58.55
N GLY A 197 -23.27 -18.55 58.40
CA GLY A 197 -22.10 -18.88 57.60
C GLY A 197 -22.44 -18.59 56.16
N HIS A 198 -21.49 -17.95 55.47
CA HIS A 198 -21.46 -17.87 54.02
C HIS A 198 -21.70 -19.26 53.40
N GLU A 199 -22.88 -19.46 52.81
CA GLU A 199 -23.09 -20.39 51.71
C GLU A 199 -24.08 -19.74 50.74
N CYS A 200 -23.54 -19.24 49.63
CA CYS A 200 -24.28 -18.68 48.52
C CYS A 200 -24.89 -19.83 47.70
N GLU A 201 -26.00 -20.40 48.19
CA GLU A 201 -26.86 -21.20 47.33
C GLU A 201 -27.68 -20.27 46.43
N ARG A 202 -27.38 -20.34 45.13
CA ARG A 202 -28.14 -19.75 44.03
C ARG A 202 -29.60 -20.26 44.05
N LYS A 203 -30.47 -19.60 44.83
CA LYS A 203 -31.91 -19.61 44.56
C LYS A 203 -32.26 -18.37 43.74
N LYS A 204 -32.82 -18.63 42.56
CA LYS A 204 -33.27 -17.66 41.55
C LYS A 204 -34.01 -16.51 42.23
N GLY A 205 -33.41 -15.32 42.18
CA GLY A 205 -33.92 -14.13 42.82
C GLY A 205 -35.27 -13.72 42.24
N LEU A 206 -36.21 -13.41 43.11
CA LEU A 206 -37.29 -12.48 42.82
C LEU A 206 -36.63 -11.14 42.48
N GLU A 207 -36.71 -10.76 41.20
CA GLU A 207 -36.17 -9.53 40.66
C GLU A 207 -36.67 -8.33 41.48
N GLY A 208 -35.74 -7.59 42.08
CA GLY A 208 -36.07 -6.34 42.77
C GLY A 208 -36.66 -5.34 41.78
N SER A 209 -37.62 -4.53 42.23
CA SER A 209 -38.30 -3.51 41.42
C SER A 209 -37.33 -2.55 40.71
N THR A 210 -36.15 -2.32 41.27
CA THR A 210 -35.06 -1.53 40.68
C THR A 210 -34.34 -2.24 39.53
N GLN A 211 -34.25 -3.57 39.51
CA GLN A 211 -33.67 -4.33 38.38
C GLN A 211 -34.66 -4.43 37.22
N ARG A 212 -35.96 -4.58 37.50
CA ARG A 212 -37.01 -4.47 36.48
C ARG A 212 -37.07 -3.08 35.87
N ALA A 213 -37.03 -2.02 36.67
CA ALA A 213 -36.96 -0.66 36.15
C ALA A 213 -35.69 -0.40 35.32
N LEU A 214 -34.56 -1.03 35.63
CA LEU A 214 -33.33 -0.94 34.85
C LEU A 214 -33.37 -1.75 33.54
N GLN A 215 -34.06 -2.90 33.54
CA GLN A 215 -34.32 -3.70 32.35
C GLN A 215 -35.35 -3.03 31.45
N GLU A 216 -36.43 -2.48 32.01
CA GLU A 216 -37.44 -1.68 31.30
C GLU A 216 -36.83 -0.41 30.74
N ALA A 217 -35.96 0.29 31.48
CA ALA A 217 -35.21 1.44 30.96
C ALA A 217 -34.16 1.05 29.90
N ARG A 218 -33.60 -0.17 29.96
CA ARG A 218 -32.72 -0.71 28.91
C ARG A 218 -33.51 -1.12 27.67
N GLN A 219 -34.69 -1.72 27.83
CA GLN A 219 -35.58 -2.10 26.74
C GLN A 219 -36.20 -0.86 26.08
N GLN A 220 -36.59 0.15 26.85
CA GLN A 220 -37.00 1.45 26.34
C GLN A 220 -35.86 2.18 25.64
N LYS A 221 -34.62 2.11 26.16
CA LYS A 221 -33.44 2.58 25.41
C LYS A 221 -33.15 1.80 24.14
N MET A 222 -33.46 0.51 24.07
CA MET A 222 -33.33 -0.28 22.83
C MET A 222 -34.43 0.02 21.82
N LEU A 223 -35.65 0.34 22.29
CA LEU A 223 -36.76 0.78 21.46
C LEU A 223 -36.58 2.23 20.97
N ASP A 224 -36.05 3.12 21.80
CA ASP A 224 -35.69 4.50 21.42
C ASP A 224 -34.43 4.56 20.55
N ALA A 225 -33.46 3.65 20.75
CA ALA A 225 -32.34 3.47 19.81
C ALA A 225 -32.80 2.90 18.46
N GLY A 226 -33.93 2.18 18.42
CA GLY A 226 -34.61 1.77 17.19
C GLY A 226 -35.38 2.89 16.47
N LEU A 227 -35.51 4.07 17.09
CA LEU A 227 -36.18 5.25 16.52
C LEU A 227 -35.23 6.43 16.28
N VAL A 228 -33.93 6.23 16.46
CA VAL A 228 -32.94 7.11 15.82
C VAL A 228 -33.02 6.79 14.34
N LYS A 229 -33.55 7.74 13.55
CA LYS A 229 -33.37 7.75 12.10
C LYS A 229 -31.90 7.44 11.85
N ASP A 230 -31.61 6.20 11.45
CA ASP A 230 -30.39 5.86 10.77
C ASP A 230 -30.27 6.93 9.70
N SER A 231 -29.24 7.75 9.82
CA SER A 231 -28.80 8.54 8.70
C SER A 231 -28.44 7.51 7.64
N GLU A 232 -29.40 7.17 6.79
CA GLU A 232 -29.25 6.30 5.64
C GLU A 232 -28.08 6.90 4.84
N LYS A 233 -26.88 6.41 5.11
CA LYS A 233 -25.80 6.46 4.14
C LYS A 233 -26.39 5.75 2.94
N LYS A 234 -26.73 6.50 1.90
CA LYS A 234 -27.32 6.01 0.65
C LYS A 234 -26.69 4.66 0.30
N ARG A 235 -27.40 3.58 0.61
CA ARG A 235 -26.95 2.21 0.44
C ARG A 235 -26.99 1.94 -1.05
N TYR A 236 -25.90 1.48 -1.65
CA TYR A 236 -25.96 1.21 -3.08
C TYR A 236 -26.71 -0.11 -3.30
N PRO A 237 -27.59 -0.20 -4.32
CA PRO A 237 -28.49 -1.35 -4.49
C PRO A 237 -27.81 -2.72 -4.66
N LYS A 238 -26.50 -2.75 -4.95
CA LYS A 238 -25.71 -3.97 -5.18
C LYS A 238 -24.71 -4.26 -4.05
N ASP A 239 -24.75 -3.52 -2.96
CA ASP A 239 -23.81 -3.70 -1.85
C ASP A 239 -24.09 -5.02 -1.11
N SER A 240 -23.07 -5.89 -1.03
CA SER A 240 -23.14 -7.16 -0.32
C SER A 240 -23.24 -6.92 1.19
N GLU A 241 -23.91 -7.79 1.94
CA GLU A 241 -23.95 -7.68 3.41
C GLU A 241 -22.85 -8.56 4.03
N PHE A 242 -22.14 -8.03 5.03
CA PHE A 242 -21.22 -8.86 5.81
C PHE A 242 -22.03 -9.91 6.59
N PRO A 243 -21.56 -11.17 6.68
CA PRO A 243 -22.18 -12.16 7.54
C PRO A 243 -22.29 -11.67 8.98
N VAL A 244 -23.46 -11.86 9.60
CA VAL A 244 -23.75 -11.37 10.97
C VAL A 244 -23.03 -12.22 12.04
N ASP A 245 -22.80 -13.50 11.74
CA ASP A 245 -22.15 -14.45 12.65
C ASP A 245 -20.75 -14.84 12.16
N SER A 246 -19.78 -14.85 13.07
CA SER A 246 -18.51 -15.55 12.88
C SER A 246 -18.82 -17.03 12.65
N GLN A 247 -18.64 -17.51 11.42
CA GLN A 247 -18.88 -18.90 11.08
C GLN A 247 -17.97 -19.81 11.92
N VAL A 248 -18.43 -21.02 12.21
CA VAL A 248 -17.63 -22.01 12.94
C VAL A 248 -16.39 -22.33 12.10
N ASN A 249 -15.21 -21.99 12.64
CA ASN A 249 -13.94 -22.17 11.93
C ASN A 249 -13.71 -23.66 11.61
N SER A 250 -13.81 -24.04 10.33
CA SER A 250 -13.61 -25.42 9.88
C SER A 250 -12.15 -25.89 10.04
N TYR A 251 -11.20 -24.97 10.17
CA TYR A 251 -9.80 -25.31 10.46
C TYR A 251 -9.62 -25.84 11.88
N LEU A 252 -10.47 -25.46 12.85
CA LEU A 252 -10.42 -26.03 14.21
C LEU A 252 -10.77 -27.53 14.25
N ALA A 253 -11.61 -28.01 13.31
CA ALA A 253 -11.91 -29.43 13.21
C ALA A 253 -10.70 -30.23 12.69
N ARG A 254 -9.99 -29.70 11.68
CA ARG A 254 -8.78 -30.31 11.11
C ARG A 254 -7.54 -30.16 11.99
N ALA A 255 -7.39 -29.06 12.72
CA ALA A 255 -6.29 -28.88 13.67
C ALA A 255 -6.33 -29.92 14.81
N LYS A 256 -7.54 -30.33 15.22
CA LYS A 256 -7.74 -31.43 16.20
C LYS A 256 -7.43 -32.81 15.64
N GLU A 257 -7.60 -33.04 14.34
CA GLU A 257 -7.20 -34.29 13.69
C GLU A 257 -5.68 -34.35 13.43
N CYS A 258 -5.06 -33.18 13.22
CA CYS A 258 -3.62 -33.02 12.97
C CYS A 258 -2.82 -32.73 14.25
N SER A 259 -3.30 -33.21 15.41
CA SER A 259 -2.64 -33.06 16.71
C SER A 259 -1.48 -34.05 16.93
N GLN A 260 -0.72 -34.37 15.87
CA GLN A 260 0.57 -35.02 16.06
C GLN A 260 1.61 -33.91 16.16
N PRO A 261 2.33 -33.79 17.29
CA PRO A 261 3.46 -32.88 17.35
C PRO A 261 4.42 -33.27 16.24
N LEU A 262 4.83 -32.31 15.42
CA LEU A 262 5.88 -32.48 14.40
C LEU A 262 7.07 -33.19 15.07
N LYS A 263 7.22 -34.49 14.81
CA LYS A 263 8.23 -35.34 15.42
C LYS A 263 9.59 -35.03 14.82
N HIS A 264 10.31 -34.05 15.39
CA HIS A 264 11.78 -33.89 15.33
C HIS A 264 12.45 -34.26 13.99
N GLY A 265 11.81 -33.94 12.87
CA GLY A 265 12.33 -34.11 11.52
C GLY A 265 12.72 -32.76 10.93
N GLU A 266 13.90 -32.69 10.33
CA GLU A 266 14.35 -31.51 9.58
C GLU A 266 13.63 -31.46 8.23
N TYR A 267 13.24 -30.25 7.78
CA TYR A 267 12.79 -30.07 6.42
C TYR A 267 13.98 -30.26 5.47
N LYS A 268 13.82 -31.11 4.47
CA LYS A 268 14.82 -31.33 3.42
C LYS A 268 14.36 -30.67 2.13
N LEU A 269 15.30 -30.06 1.41
CA LEU A 269 15.04 -29.53 0.08
C LEU A 269 14.70 -30.68 -0.88
N GLU A 270 13.49 -30.68 -1.44
CA GLU A 270 13.03 -31.67 -2.41
C GLU A 270 13.43 -31.21 -3.82
N ASN A 271 12.98 -30.02 -4.22
CA ASN A 271 13.16 -29.49 -5.58
C ASN A 271 13.37 -27.96 -5.57
N THR A 272 14.12 -27.48 -6.57
CA THR A 272 14.28 -26.05 -6.88
C THR A 272 13.79 -25.80 -8.30
N LEU A 273 12.79 -24.92 -8.44
CA LEU A 273 12.17 -24.60 -9.73
C LEU A 273 12.44 -23.13 -10.06
N LYS A 274 13.06 -22.85 -11.21
CA LYS A 274 13.17 -21.47 -11.71
C LYS A 274 11.95 -21.15 -12.54
N LEU A 275 11.03 -20.38 -11.94
CA LEU A 275 9.75 -20.05 -12.57
C LEU A 275 9.74 -18.65 -13.17
N HIS A 276 10.48 -17.71 -12.59
CA HIS A 276 10.53 -16.31 -12.98
C HIS A 276 11.96 -15.85 -13.24
N ASP A 277 12.10 -14.72 -13.93
CA ASP A 277 13.39 -14.09 -14.24
C ASP A 277 13.81 -13.11 -13.13
N SER A 278 12.85 -12.55 -12.38
CA SER A 278 13.08 -11.69 -11.21
C SER A 278 12.48 -12.27 -9.93
N ALA A 279 12.62 -11.52 -8.82
CA ALA A 279 12.22 -11.92 -7.48
C ALA A 279 10.76 -12.42 -7.38
N VAL A 280 10.55 -13.49 -6.60
CA VAL A 280 9.22 -14.01 -6.27
C VAL A 280 8.70 -13.32 -5.00
N SER A 281 7.90 -12.28 -5.19
CA SER A 281 7.38 -11.41 -4.13
C SER A 281 6.31 -12.09 -3.27
N CYS A 282 5.49 -12.96 -3.84
CA CYS A 282 4.39 -13.61 -3.12
C CYS A 282 4.11 -15.04 -3.62
N LEU A 283 3.61 -15.85 -2.68
CA LEU A 283 3.26 -17.25 -2.86
C LEU A 283 1.89 -17.52 -2.24
N ALA A 284 1.02 -18.22 -2.97
CA ALA A 284 -0.26 -18.69 -2.45
C ALA A 284 -0.52 -20.13 -2.91
N SER A 285 -1.02 -20.97 -2.00
CA SER A 285 -1.45 -22.34 -2.29
C SER A 285 -2.96 -22.37 -2.59
N HIS A 286 -3.36 -23.21 -3.55
CA HIS A 286 -4.76 -23.38 -3.89
C HIS A 286 -5.50 -24.19 -2.81
N PRO A 287 -6.72 -23.80 -2.39
CA PRO A 287 -7.38 -24.41 -1.22
C PRO A 287 -7.82 -25.88 -1.41
N LEU A 288 -8.03 -26.32 -2.66
CA LEU A 288 -8.60 -27.65 -2.96
C LEU A 288 -7.72 -28.55 -3.84
N LYS A 289 -6.67 -28.01 -4.46
CA LYS A 289 -5.88 -28.68 -5.51
C LYS A 289 -4.40 -28.46 -5.21
N ASP A 290 -3.55 -29.38 -5.64
CA ASP A 290 -2.09 -29.28 -5.51
C ASP A 290 -1.50 -28.32 -6.55
N MET A 291 -1.89 -27.05 -6.45
CA MET A 291 -1.48 -25.97 -7.33
C MET A 291 -1.02 -24.78 -6.49
N VAL A 292 -0.03 -24.06 -7.02
CA VAL A 292 0.56 -22.89 -6.36
C VAL A 292 0.57 -21.74 -7.35
N VAL A 293 0.31 -20.54 -6.86
CA VAL A 293 0.50 -19.29 -7.60
C VAL A 293 1.70 -18.55 -7.05
N THR A 294 2.53 -18.07 -7.96
CA THR A 294 3.69 -17.21 -7.70
C THR A 294 3.47 -15.87 -8.36
N GLY A 295 3.59 -14.79 -7.60
CA GLY A 295 3.71 -13.43 -8.13
C GLY A 295 5.16 -12.99 -8.13
N SER A 296 5.56 -12.25 -9.17
CA SER A 296 6.94 -11.79 -9.34
C SER A 296 7.03 -10.32 -9.72
N ASP A 297 8.21 -9.76 -9.53
CA ASP A 297 8.61 -8.45 -10.03
C ASP A 297 8.61 -8.36 -11.57
N ASP A 298 8.57 -9.50 -12.25
CA ASP A 298 8.37 -9.64 -13.69
C ASP A 298 7.00 -9.13 -14.18
N ARG A 299 6.15 -8.64 -13.26
CA ARG A 299 4.76 -8.18 -13.49
C ARG A 299 3.78 -9.29 -13.82
N LEU A 300 4.28 -10.53 -13.81
CA LEU A 300 3.54 -11.73 -14.11
C LEU A 300 3.19 -12.45 -12.82
N TRP A 301 2.04 -13.10 -12.84
CA TRP A 301 1.75 -14.20 -11.93
C TRP A 301 1.69 -15.49 -12.72
N LYS A 302 2.25 -16.56 -12.16
CA LYS A 302 2.28 -17.90 -12.78
C LYS A 302 1.62 -18.89 -11.84
N MET A 303 0.76 -19.73 -12.39
CA MET A 303 0.16 -20.86 -11.68
C MET A 303 0.77 -22.15 -12.20
N TRP A 304 1.21 -23.02 -11.30
CA TRP A 304 1.91 -24.25 -11.63
C TRP A 304 1.47 -25.41 -10.74
N ALA A 305 1.62 -26.63 -11.24
CA ALA A 305 1.26 -27.85 -10.52
C ALA A 305 2.40 -28.28 -9.61
N LEU A 306 2.12 -28.61 -8.34
CA LEU A 306 3.16 -28.94 -7.37
C LEU A 306 3.90 -30.26 -7.69
N ARG A 307 3.21 -31.21 -8.33
CA ARG A 307 3.73 -32.55 -8.61
C ARG A 307 4.79 -32.56 -9.71
N ASP A 308 4.51 -31.84 -10.79
CA ASP A 308 5.31 -31.91 -12.03
C ASP A 308 6.15 -30.64 -12.24
N GLY A 309 5.84 -29.54 -11.54
CA GLY A 309 6.50 -28.24 -11.74
C GLY A 309 6.04 -27.51 -13.00
N ASP A 310 5.07 -28.06 -13.73
CA ASP A 310 4.58 -27.51 -14.98
C ASP A 310 3.77 -26.24 -14.77
N ILE A 311 4.06 -25.21 -15.58
CA ILE A 311 3.32 -23.96 -15.61
C ILE A 311 1.99 -24.20 -16.33
N ILE A 312 0.89 -24.06 -15.59
CA ILE A 312 -0.48 -24.27 -16.09
C ILE A 312 -0.99 -22.99 -16.74
N MET A 313 -0.83 -21.85 -16.05
CA MET A 313 -1.30 -20.55 -16.52
C MET A 313 -0.32 -19.44 -16.18
N VAL A 314 -0.30 -18.42 -17.05
CA VAL A 314 0.42 -17.17 -16.85
C VAL A 314 -0.58 -16.04 -17.03
N GLY A 315 -0.63 -15.11 -16.08
CA GLY A 315 -1.47 -13.93 -16.21
C GLY A 315 -0.63 -12.69 -16.51
N GLU A 316 -0.98 -12.03 -17.60
CA GLU A 316 -0.41 -10.74 -18.03
C GLU A 316 -1.46 -9.65 -17.93
N GLY A 317 -1.09 -8.47 -17.42
CA GLY A 317 -1.99 -7.31 -17.39
C GLY A 317 -1.61 -6.22 -16.40
N HIS A 318 -0.81 -6.54 -15.38
CA HIS A 318 -0.24 -5.53 -14.51
C HIS A 318 0.86 -4.75 -15.22
N THR A 319 0.91 -3.43 -14.98
CA THR A 319 1.94 -2.58 -15.59
C THR A 319 3.22 -2.51 -14.76
N ASP A 320 3.17 -3.01 -13.53
CA ASP A 320 4.28 -3.01 -12.57
C ASP A 320 4.32 -4.33 -11.78
N TRP A 321 5.34 -4.51 -10.94
CA TRP A 321 5.55 -5.70 -10.12
C TRP A 321 4.30 -6.13 -9.34
N VAL A 322 4.08 -7.44 -9.24
CA VAL A 322 3.01 -8.03 -8.43
C VAL A 322 3.54 -8.20 -7.02
N SER A 323 2.80 -7.79 -6.00
CA SER A 323 3.26 -7.74 -4.61
C SER A 323 2.57 -8.75 -3.70
N GLY A 324 1.29 -9.06 -3.98
CA GLY A 324 0.49 -9.98 -3.18
C GLY A 324 -0.44 -10.80 -4.07
N CYS A 325 -0.75 -12.01 -3.63
CA CYS A 325 -1.70 -12.90 -4.29
C CYS A 325 -2.52 -13.69 -3.25
N CYS A 326 -3.80 -13.88 -3.53
CA CYS A 326 -4.70 -14.63 -2.64
C CYS A 326 -5.79 -15.33 -3.46
N PHE A 327 -6.08 -16.59 -3.12
CA PHE A 327 -7.15 -17.35 -3.75
C PHE A 327 -8.51 -17.04 -3.14
N HIS A 328 -9.53 -17.06 -3.99
CA HIS A 328 -10.91 -17.12 -3.51
C HIS A 328 -11.15 -18.46 -2.78
N PRO A 329 -11.97 -18.51 -1.71
CA PRO A 329 -12.25 -19.74 -0.97
C PRO A 329 -12.80 -20.91 -1.82
N SER A 330 -13.52 -20.62 -2.90
CA SER A 330 -13.97 -21.63 -3.87
C SER A 330 -12.87 -22.19 -4.79
N GLY A 331 -11.71 -21.52 -4.87
CA GLY A 331 -10.61 -21.86 -5.78
C GLY A 331 -10.84 -21.49 -7.26
N THR A 332 -11.91 -20.76 -7.61
CA THR A 332 -12.18 -20.40 -9.01
C THR A 332 -11.59 -19.07 -9.43
N GLN A 333 -11.26 -18.20 -8.47
CA GLN A 333 -10.76 -16.84 -8.72
C GLN A 333 -9.48 -16.58 -7.93
N LEU A 334 -8.68 -15.64 -8.43
CA LEU A 334 -7.44 -15.18 -7.83
C LEU A 334 -7.46 -13.65 -7.76
N VAL A 335 -7.07 -13.09 -6.62
CA VAL A 335 -6.78 -11.66 -6.48
C VAL A 335 -5.28 -11.46 -6.53
N THR A 336 -4.86 -10.43 -7.24
CA THR A 336 -3.47 -9.95 -7.25
C THR A 336 -3.42 -8.46 -6.94
N SER A 337 -2.41 -8.05 -6.19
CA SER A 337 -2.07 -6.64 -5.95
C SER A 337 -0.76 -6.29 -6.65
N SER A 338 -0.63 -5.03 -7.09
CA SER A 338 0.56 -4.58 -7.82
C SER A 338 1.03 -3.18 -7.41
N GLY A 339 2.31 -2.91 -7.72
CA GLY A 339 2.91 -1.59 -7.69
C GLY A 339 2.22 -0.55 -8.57
N ASP A 340 1.42 -0.99 -9.55
CA ASP A 340 0.64 -0.14 -10.46
C ASP A 340 -0.56 0.57 -9.80
N THR A 341 -0.71 0.44 -8.48
CA THR A 341 -1.78 1.00 -7.64
C THR A 341 -3.13 0.31 -7.79
N THR A 342 -3.19 -0.80 -8.52
CA THR A 342 -4.43 -1.55 -8.77
C THR A 342 -4.45 -2.89 -8.05
N VAL A 343 -5.67 -3.37 -7.83
CA VAL A 343 -5.95 -4.74 -7.38
C VAL A 343 -6.80 -5.39 -8.45
N GLN A 344 -6.37 -6.53 -8.97
CA GLN A 344 -7.06 -7.23 -10.07
C GLN A 344 -7.61 -8.56 -9.61
N ILE A 345 -8.80 -8.91 -10.09
CA ILE A 345 -9.42 -10.22 -9.92
C ILE A 345 -9.35 -10.97 -11.23
N TRP A 346 -8.83 -12.18 -11.17
CA TRP A 346 -8.70 -13.11 -12.28
C TRP A 346 -9.64 -14.28 -12.09
N ASP A 347 -10.32 -14.66 -13.16
CA ASP A 347 -11.12 -15.89 -13.20
C ASP A 347 -10.30 -16.99 -13.84
N LEU A 348 -10.00 -18.03 -13.06
CA LEU A 348 -9.13 -19.12 -13.48
C LEU A 348 -9.79 -20.01 -14.53
N SER A 349 -11.13 -19.98 -14.63
CA SER A 349 -11.86 -20.75 -15.64
C SER A 349 -11.80 -20.11 -17.03
N LYS A 350 -11.75 -18.77 -17.08
CA LYS A 350 -11.70 -17.99 -18.32
C LYS A 350 -10.29 -17.55 -18.69
N GLY A 351 -9.33 -17.66 -17.76
CA GLY A 351 -7.94 -17.27 -17.95
C GLY A 351 -7.75 -15.75 -18.15
N GLY A 352 -8.64 -14.93 -17.59
CA GLY A 352 -8.67 -13.48 -17.86
C GLY A 352 -8.97 -12.64 -16.63
N CYS A 353 -8.58 -11.37 -16.70
CA CYS A 353 -8.90 -10.36 -15.70
C CYS A 353 -10.40 -10.00 -15.80
N VAL A 354 -11.14 -10.19 -14.71
CA VAL A 354 -12.58 -9.90 -14.63
C VAL A 354 -12.80 -8.50 -14.09
N LEU A 355 -12.07 -8.11 -13.04
CA LEU A 355 -12.25 -6.83 -12.36
C LEU A 355 -10.91 -6.17 -12.05
N THR A 356 -10.86 -4.85 -12.21
CA THR A 356 -9.71 -4.03 -11.84
C THR A 356 -10.17 -2.93 -10.89
N PHE A 357 -9.77 -3.02 -9.62
CA PHE A 357 -10.03 -1.99 -8.63
C PHE A 357 -8.99 -0.88 -8.72
N LYS A 358 -9.47 0.33 -9.02
CA LYS A 358 -8.68 1.56 -9.02
C LYS A 358 -9.15 2.47 -7.89
N GLY A 359 -8.22 2.95 -7.07
CA GLY A 359 -8.57 3.89 -6.00
C GLY A 359 -7.52 4.07 -4.91
N HIS A 360 -6.46 3.26 -4.89
CA HIS A 360 -5.26 3.57 -4.13
C HIS A 360 -4.46 4.70 -4.79
N ALA A 361 -3.77 5.50 -3.98
CA ALA A 361 -2.97 6.62 -4.49
C ALA A 361 -1.51 6.20 -4.78
N GLN A 362 -1.07 5.07 -4.23
CA GLN A 362 0.28 4.54 -4.36
C GLN A 362 0.25 3.02 -4.49
N ALA A 363 1.44 2.41 -4.65
CA ALA A 363 1.64 0.97 -4.76
C ALA A 363 0.85 0.19 -3.69
N VAL A 364 0.25 -0.93 -4.10
CA VAL A 364 -0.43 -1.86 -3.19
C VAL A 364 0.59 -2.93 -2.83
N TRP A 365 0.76 -3.20 -1.53
CA TRP A 365 1.74 -4.15 -1.02
C TRP A 365 1.17 -5.55 -0.86
N ASP A 366 -0.09 -5.65 -0.47
CA ASP A 366 -0.69 -6.93 -0.13
C ASP A 366 -2.21 -6.91 -0.34
N CYS A 367 -2.79 -8.10 -0.51
CA CYS A 367 -4.20 -8.32 -0.70
C CYS A 367 -4.68 -9.64 -0.08
N SER A 368 -5.90 -9.64 0.45
CA SER A 368 -6.49 -10.81 1.09
C SER A 368 -7.97 -10.92 0.78
N TRP A 369 -8.43 -12.16 0.57
CA TRP A 369 -9.84 -12.47 0.34
C TRP A 369 -10.56 -12.79 1.65
N HIS A 370 -11.79 -12.31 1.79
CA HIS A 370 -12.66 -12.73 2.88
C HIS A 370 -13.19 -14.16 2.66
N SER A 371 -13.34 -14.93 3.73
CA SER A 371 -13.86 -16.31 3.70
C SER A 371 -15.25 -16.49 3.06
N CYS A 372 -16.09 -15.46 2.99
CA CYS A 372 -17.39 -15.51 2.32
C CYS A 372 -17.27 -15.40 0.79
N GLY A 373 -16.16 -14.85 0.28
CA GLY A 373 -15.94 -14.66 -1.15
C GLY A 373 -16.36 -13.30 -1.71
N ASP A 374 -17.16 -12.52 -1.00
CA ASP A 374 -17.72 -11.27 -1.55
C ASP A 374 -16.83 -10.03 -1.33
N PHE A 375 -15.84 -10.11 -0.43
CA PHE A 375 -15.01 -8.97 -0.05
C PHE A 375 -13.52 -9.24 -0.24
N VAL A 376 -12.81 -8.22 -0.69
CA VAL A 376 -11.35 -8.20 -0.86
C VAL A 376 -10.77 -7.03 -0.06
N ALA A 377 -9.69 -7.26 0.67
CA ALA A 377 -8.96 -6.22 1.37
C ALA A 377 -7.62 -5.99 0.71
N SER A 378 -7.17 -4.74 0.72
CA SER A 378 -5.88 -4.34 0.16
C SER A 378 -5.15 -3.36 1.07
N ALA A 379 -3.83 -3.48 1.13
CA ALA A 379 -2.94 -2.59 1.87
C ALA A 379 -2.02 -1.85 0.90
N SER A 380 -1.85 -0.54 1.13
CA SER A 380 -1.05 0.30 0.23
C SER A 380 -0.02 1.13 0.97
N LYS A 381 0.99 1.54 0.19
CA LYS A 381 1.98 2.54 0.58
C LYS A 381 1.37 3.90 0.93
N ASP A 382 0.14 4.16 0.47
CA ASP A 382 -0.61 5.39 0.78
C ASP A 382 -1.06 5.54 2.24
N SER A 383 -0.58 4.68 3.15
CA SER A 383 -0.94 4.56 4.58
C SER A 383 -2.40 4.20 4.84
N THR A 384 -3.12 3.76 3.80
CA THR A 384 -4.50 3.33 3.91
C THR A 384 -4.66 1.87 3.50
N SER A 385 -5.62 1.23 4.15
CA SER A 385 -6.12 -0.08 3.72
C SER A 385 -7.55 0.09 3.23
N LYS A 386 -7.92 -0.64 2.18
CA LYS A 386 -9.26 -0.55 1.59
C LYS A 386 -9.94 -1.91 1.64
N ILE A 387 -11.26 -1.86 1.79
CA ILE A 387 -12.12 -3.03 1.64
C ILE A 387 -12.99 -2.80 0.41
N TRP A 388 -12.90 -3.73 -0.53
CA TRP A 388 -13.60 -3.77 -1.79
C TRP A 388 -14.71 -4.80 -1.71
N ASP A 389 -15.85 -4.46 -2.29
CA ASP A 389 -16.97 -5.36 -2.48
C ASP A 389 -16.97 -5.81 -3.94
N VAL A 390 -16.87 -7.13 -4.16
CA VAL A 390 -16.70 -7.73 -5.49
C VAL A 390 -17.96 -7.56 -6.33
N ASN A 391 -19.15 -7.63 -5.71
CA ASN A 391 -20.43 -7.56 -6.42
C ASN A 391 -20.81 -6.12 -6.79
N SER A 392 -20.49 -5.15 -5.94
CA SER A 392 -20.74 -3.73 -6.22
C SER A 392 -19.58 -3.04 -6.95
N GLU A 393 -18.45 -3.74 -7.11
CA GLU A 393 -17.21 -3.29 -7.74
C GLU A 393 -16.64 -2.00 -7.12
N ARG A 394 -16.86 -1.78 -5.82
CA ARG A 394 -16.59 -0.49 -5.16
C ARG A 394 -15.80 -0.64 -3.88
N CYS A 395 -15.03 0.41 -3.58
CA CYS A 395 -14.40 0.59 -2.28
C CYS A 395 -15.48 0.93 -1.24
N ARG A 396 -15.77 -0.03 -0.35
CA ARG A 396 -16.78 0.13 0.71
C ARG A 396 -16.24 0.93 1.89
N TYR A 397 -15.03 0.59 2.34
CA TYR A 397 -14.36 1.27 3.44
C TYR A 397 -12.92 1.62 3.08
N THR A 398 -12.48 2.80 3.51
CA THR A 398 -11.07 3.18 3.52
C THR A 398 -10.65 3.33 4.97
N MET A 399 -9.89 2.35 5.45
CA MET A 399 -9.35 2.28 6.80
C MET A 399 -8.15 3.22 6.89
N ARG A 400 -8.29 4.26 7.72
CA ARG A 400 -7.27 5.29 7.97
C ARG A 400 -6.92 5.26 9.45
N GLY A 401 -5.63 5.13 9.77
CA GLY A 401 -5.17 5.11 11.15
C GLY A 401 -3.70 4.79 11.31
N HIS A 402 -3.09 4.12 10.32
CA HIS A 402 -1.64 3.98 10.24
C HIS A 402 -0.99 5.32 9.88
N LYS A 403 0.21 5.55 10.45
CA LYS A 403 0.98 6.78 10.21
C LYS A 403 1.88 6.66 8.99
N ASP A 404 2.22 5.44 8.60
CA ASP A 404 3.12 5.11 7.51
C ASP A 404 2.47 4.04 6.61
N SER A 405 3.18 3.64 5.57
CA SER A 405 2.82 2.58 4.63
C SER A 405 2.35 1.30 5.34
N VAL A 406 1.28 0.70 4.82
CA VAL A 406 0.75 -0.58 5.30
C VAL A 406 1.38 -1.67 4.45
N SER A 407 2.11 -2.58 5.09
CA SER A 407 2.95 -3.58 4.44
C SER A 407 2.21 -4.89 4.17
N SER A 408 1.34 -5.33 5.08
CA SER A 408 0.54 -6.56 4.89
C SER A 408 -0.89 -6.40 5.37
N ILE A 409 -1.77 -7.24 4.83
CA ILE A 409 -3.18 -7.30 5.22
C ILE A 409 -3.71 -8.73 5.14
N GLU A 410 -4.36 -9.18 6.21
CA GLU A 410 -4.96 -10.52 6.24
C GLU A 410 -6.36 -10.47 6.87
N PHE A 411 -7.32 -11.12 6.22
CA PHE A 411 -8.60 -11.44 6.84
C PHE A 411 -8.46 -12.61 7.80
N LEU A 412 -9.04 -12.48 8.98
CA LEU A 412 -9.18 -13.62 9.88
C LEU A 412 -10.13 -14.64 9.24
N PRO A 413 -9.75 -15.93 9.13
CA PRO A 413 -10.63 -16.95 8.56
C PRO A 413 -11.98 -17.02 9.28
N PHE A 414 -13.07 -17.12 8.52
CA PHE A 414 -14.46 -17.22 9.01
C PHE A 414 -14.94 -16.04 9.87
N SER A 415 -14.21 -14.92 9.82
CA SER A 415 -14.40 -13.74 10.65
C SER A 415 -14.41 -12.47 9.80
N ASN A 416 -15.00 -11.41 10.36
CA ASN A 416 -15.00 -10.07 9.77
C ASN A 416 -13.86 -9.19 10.29
N THR A 417 -12.87 -9.76 10.99
CA THR A 417 -11.71 -9.01 11.49
C THR A 417 -10.60 -8.99 10.46
N VAL A 418 -9.96 -7.84 10.29
CA VAL A 418 -8.79 -7.65 9.41
C VAL A 418 -7.59 -7.27 10.25
N LEU A 419 -6.46 -7.91 10.00
CA LEU A 419 -5.15 -7.54 10.53
C LEU A 419 -4.40 -6.72 9.50
N THR A 420 -3.77 -5.64 9.94
CA THR A 420 -2.85 -4.85 9.12
C THR A 420 -1.53 -4.66 9.85
N SER A 421 -0.42 -4.82 9.13
CA SER A 421 0.92 -4.43 9.61
C SER A 421 1.39 -3.18 8.89
N SER A 422 2.15 -2.33 9.58
CA SER A 422 2.65 -1.10 8.97
C SER A 422 4.11 -0.84 9.33
N ALA A 423 4.76 -0.06 8.47
CA ALA A 423 6.07 0.51 8.72
C ALA A 423 6.10 1.48 9.92
N ASP A 424 4.93 1.89 10.43
CA ASP A 424 4.80 2.66 11.67
C ASP A 424 5.09 1.87 12.94
N LYS A 425 5.57 0.62 12.80
CA LYS A 425 5.99 -0.30 13.88
C LYS A 425 4.81 -0.84 14.69
N THR A 426 3.59 -0.70 14.17
CA THR A 426 2.38 -1.17 14.84
C THR A 426 1.63 -2.15 13.96
N LEU A 427 0.89 -3.04 14.63
CA LEU A 427 -0.14 -3.85 14.01
C LEU A 427 -1.50 -3.31 14.44
N SER A 428 -2.49 -3.38 13.58
CA SER A 428 -3.86 -2.98 13.90
C SER A 428 -4.85 -4.08 13.57
N LEU A 429 -5.82 -4.27 14.45
CA LEU A 429 -7.02 -5.05 14.15
C LEU A 429 -8.16 -4.11 13.81
N TRP A 430 -8.88 -4.44 12.75
CA TRP A 430 -10.01 -3.68 12.23
C TRP A 430 -11.25 -4.57 12.17
N ASP A 431 -12.41 -3.97 12.40
CA ASP A 431 -13.69 -4.60 12.10
C ASP A 431 -14.11 -4.21 10.68
N ALA A 432 -14.16 -5.18 9.77
CA ALA A 432 -14.49 -4.97 8.35
C ALA A 432 -15.90 -4.42 8.16
N ARG A 433 -16.83 -4.70 9.08
CA ARG A 433 -18.22 -4.25 8.99
C ARG A 433 -18.35 -2.75 9.25
N THR A 434 -17.57 -2.23 10.19
CA THR A 434 -17.63 -0.81 10.58
C THR A 434 -16.52 0.02 9.93
N GLY A 435 -15.44 -0.61 9.48
CA GLY A 435 -14.21 0.05 9.02
C GLY A 435 -13.46 0.76 10.15
N LEU A 436 -13.75 0.41 11.40
CA LEU A 436 -13.14 1.02 12.58
C LEU A 436 -12.04 0.13 13.14
N ARG A 437 -11.02 0.77 13.71
CA ARG A 437 -9.92 0.11 14.40
C ARG A 437 -10.40 -0.41 15.75
N VAL A 438 -10.25 -1.70 15.99
CA VAL A 438 -10.60 -2.38 17.24
C VAL A 438 -9.44 -2.32 18.23
N CYS A 439 -8.24 -2.70 17.79
CA CYS A 439 -7.07 -2.79 18.65
C CYS A 439 -5.78 -2.39 17.92
N THR A 440 -4.76 -2.04 18.69
CA THR A 440 -3.40 -1.73 18.21
C THR A 440 -2.39 -2.52 19.04
N PHE A 441 -1.46 -3.19 18.37
CA PHE A 441 -0.36 -3.88 19.01
C PHE A 441 0.87 -2.98 18.96
N TYR A 442 1.42 -2.69 20.14
CA TYR A 442 2.65 -1.93 20.31
C TYR A 442 3.74 -2.85 20.84
N GLY A 443 4.94 -2.73 20.28
CA GLY A 443 6.11 -3.42 20.83
C GLY A 443 7.22 -3.69 19.82
N HIS A 444 6.97 -3.56 18.51
CA HIS A 444 8.04 -3.59 17.53
C HIS A 444 8.88 -2.31 17.58
N LEU A 445 10.19 -2.46 17.38
CA LEU A 445 11.15 -1.36 17.41
C LEU A 445 11.44 -0.82 16.00
N HIS A 446 11.18 -1.65 14.98
CA HIS A 446 11.44 -1.38 13.57
C HIS A 446 10.16 -1.58 12.76
N SER A 447 10.24 -1.31 11.45
CA SER A 447 9.11 -1.46 10.52
C SER A 447 8.65 -2.93 10.49
N CYS A 448 7.34 -3.15 10.62
CA CYS A 448 6.76 -4.47 10.47
C CYS A 448 6.60 -4.78 8.99
N ASN A 449 7.20 -5.86 8.50
CA ASN A 449 7.14 -6.22 7.08
C ASN A 449 5.90 -7.06 6.76
N HIS A 450 5.56 -8.03 7.61
CA HIS A 450 4.41 -8.90 7.43
C HIS A 450 3.82 -9.33 8.77
N ALA A 451 2.52 -9.63 8.79
CA ALA A 451 1.88 -10.23 9.93
C ALA A 451 0.77 -11.18 9.48
N THR A 452 0.65 -12.31 10.18
CA THR A 452 -0.32 -13.34 9.84
C THR A 452 -1.04 -13.91 11.05
N PHE A 453 -2.25 -14.43 10.84
CA PHE A 453 -3.02 -15.13 11.86
C PHE A 453 -2.67 -16.62 11.95
N SER A 454 -2.70 -17.13 13.18
CA SER A 454 -2.82 -18.57 13.39
C SER A 454 -4.16 -19.11 12.85
N PRO A 455 -4.20 -20.34 12.30
CA PRO A 455 -5.45 -20.95 11.84
C PRO A 455 -6.50 -21.09 12.95
N GLU A 456 -6.09 -21.22 14.21
CA GLU A 456 -6.98 -21.25 15.37
C GLU A 456 -7.50 -19.88 15.81
N SER A 457 -7.00 -18.79 15.22
CA SER A 457 -7.34 -17.38 15.52
C SER A 457 -6.97 -16.87 16.92
N ASN A 458 -6.14 -17.60 17.66
CA ASN A 458 -5.72 -17.23 19.01
C ASN A 458 -4.44 -16.37 19.03
N MET A 459 -3.57 -16.60 18.04
CA MET A 459 -2.25 -15.99 17.95
C MET A 459 -2.06 -15.21 16.63
N ILE A 460 -1.25 -14.16 16.68
CA ILE A 460 -0.73 -13.43 15.52
C ILE A 460 0.79 -13.57 15.52
N ALA A 461 1.39 -13.79 14.35
CA ALA A 461 2.82 -13.69 14.15
C ALA A 461 3.14 -12.45 13.33
N SER A 462 4.22 -11.75 13.67
CA SER A 462 4.68 -10.58 12.92
C SER A 462 6.19 -10.50 12.86
N CYS A 463 6.70 -9.98 11.75
CA CYS A 463 8.14 -9.85 11.51
C CYS A 463 8.59 -8.41 11.29
N ASP A 464 9.80 -8.13 11.75
CA ASP A 464 10.46 -6.83 11.60
C ASP A 464 11.58 -6.84 10.54
N THR A 465 11.91 -5.64 10.06
CA THR A 465 13.07 -5.38 9.20
C THR A 465 14.43 -5.75 9.84
N CYS A 466 14.49 -5.94 11.16
CA CYS A 466 15.70 -6.40 11.86
C CYS A 466 15.65 -7.89 12.24
N GLY A 467 14.74 -8.67 11.65
CA GLY A 467 14.69 -10.12 11.86
C GLY A 467 14.06 -10.54 13.19
N VAL A 468 13.40 -9.63 13.91
CA VAL A 468 12.66 -10.00 15.12
C VAL A 468 11.28 -10.53 14.74
N LEU A 469 10.99 -11.76 15.13
CA LEU A 469 9.66 -12.36 15.06
C LEU A 469 8.97 -12.21 16.41
N LYS A 470 7.74 -11.67 16.42
CA LYS A 470 6.90 -11.63 17.62
C LYS A 470 5.63 -12.44 17.42
N LEU A 471 5.28 -13.20 18.45
CA LEU A 471 3.99 -13.86 18.57
C LEU A 471 3.14 -13.12 19.59
N TRP A 472 1.90 -12.81 19.24
CA TRP A 472 0.97 -12.02 20.04
C TRP A 472 -0.25 -12.85 20.39
N ASP A 473 -0.79 -12.65 21.59
CA ASP A 473 -2.14 -13.12 21.93
C ASP A 473 -3.15 -12.10 21.38
N VAL A 474 -4.09 -12.55 20.56
CA VAL A 474 -5.14 -11.71 19.96
C VAL A 474 -6.02 -11.07 21.02
N ARG A 475 -6.29 -11.78 22.13
CA ARG A 475 -7.24 -11.31 23.16
C ARG A 475 -6.64 -10.26 24.07
N GLN A 476 -5.37 -10.44 24.43
CA GLN A 476 -4.67 -9.57 25.37
C GLN A 476 -3.93 -8.43 24.68
N ALA A 477 -3.62 -8.57 23.39
CA ALA A 477 -2.77 -7.66 22.63
C ALA A 477 -1.36 -7.46 23.21
N VAL A 478 -0.83 -8.52 23.83
CA VAL A 478 0.50 -8.56 24.45
C VAL A 478 1.40 -9.51 23.65
N PRO A 479 2.70 -9.19 23.46
CA PRO A 479 3.64 -10.13 22.86
C PRO A 479 3.91 -11.27 23.83
N MET A 480 3.63 -12.51 23.42
CA MET A 480 3.90 -13.72 24.18
C MET A 480 5.33 -14.22 24.00
N LEU A 481 5.83 -14.17 22.76
CA LEU A 481 7.16 -14.66 22.41
C LEU A 481 7.83 -13.64 21.50
N SER A 482 9.11 -13.38 21.74
CA SER A 482 9.98 -12.60 20.86
C SER A 482 11.18 -13.46 20.52
N VAL A 483 11.30 -13.86 19.26
CA VAL A 483 12.41 -14.68 18.76
C VAL A 483 13.24 -13.81 17.84
N ASP A 484 14.55 -13.77 18.09
CA ASP A 484 15.48 -13.15 17.17
C ASP A 484 15.81 -14.17 16.06
N THR A 485 15.34 -13.89 14.86
CA THR A 485 15.59 -14.72 13.68
C THR A 485 16.83 -14.25 12.92
N GLY A 486 17.69 -13.41 13.51
CA GLY A 486 18.97 -13.01 12.95
C GLY A 486 19.04 -11.52 12.59
N PRO A 487 20.24 -11.02 12.25
CA PRO A 487 20.50 -9.57 12.12
C PRO A 487 19.89 -8.93 10.86
N ARG A 488 19.37 -9.74 9.91
CA ARG A 488 18.79 -9.24 8.67
C ARG A 488 17.26 -9.31 8.64
N SER A 489 16.66 -8.61 7.69
CA SER A 489 15.22 -8.48 7.57
C SER A 489 14.49 -9.81 7.40
N ALA A 490 13.39 -9.94 8.14
CA ALA A 490 12.40 -10.98 7.94
C ALA A 490 11.29 -10.41 7.03
N ASN A 491 11.11 -11.00 5.85
CA ASN A 491 10.28 -10.43 4.79
C ASN A 491 8.83 -10.91 4.87
N GLN A 492 8.62 -12.22 5.00
CA GLN A 492 7.29 -12.83 5.12
C GLN A 492 7.25 -13.89 6.23
N VAL A 493 6.06 -14.09 6.81
CA VAL A 493 5.79 -15.09 7.84
C VAL A 493 4.55 -15.88 7.43
N ALA A 494 4.57 -17.19 7.63
CA ALA A 494 3.42 -18.06 7.43
C ALA A 494 3.26 -19.01 8.61
N PHE A 495 2.01 -19.27 9.00
CA PHE A 495 1.68 -20.36 9.92
C PHE A 495 1.46 -21.66 9.15
N ASP A 496 1.86 -22.77 9.76
CA ASP A 496 1.39 -24.08 9.35
C ASP A 496 -0.12 -24.23 9.66
N HIS A 497 -0.81 -25.10 8.93
CA HIS A 497 -2.24 -25.37 9.08
C HIS A 497 -2.61 -25.85 10.49
N SER A 498 -1.69 -26.51 11.18
CA SER A 498 -1.84 -26.95 12.57
C SER A 498 -1.64 -25.84 13.61
N GLY A 499 -1.07 -24.68 13.20
CA GLY A 499 -0.64 -23.62 14.11
C GLY A 499 0.59 -23.96 14.96
N CYS A 500 1.18 -25.15 14.81
CA CYS A 500 2.29 -25.63 15.64
C CYS A 500 3.67 -25.20 15.12
N ALA A 501 3.76 -24.68 13.89
CA ALA A 501 4.99 -24.17 13.30
C ALA A 501 4.75 -22.83 12.60
N VAL A 502 5.75 -21.96 12.65
CA VAL A 502 5.78 -20.66 11.98
C VAL A 502 7.03 -20.63 11.11
N ALA A 503 6.89 -20.44 9.81
CA ALA A 503 8.02 -20.26 8.92
C ALA A 503 8.24 -18.77 8.62
N VAL A 504 9.50 -18.36 8.58
CA VAL A 504 9.95 -16.99 8.37
C VAL A 504 10.94 -16.96 7.21
N ALA A 505 10.65 -16.13 6.20
CA ALA A 505 11.57 -15.82 5.12
C ALA A 505 12.55 -14.73 5.57
N SER A 506 13.85 -14.98 5.51
CA SER A 506 14.88 -13.99 5.83
C SER A 506 15.72 -13.61 4.62
N SER A 507 16.11 -12.34 4.54
CA SER A 507 17.07 -11.86 3.54
C SER A 507 18.49 -12.40 3.74
N ASP A 508 18.75 -13.18 4.80
CA ASP A 508 19.98 -13.99 4.94
C ASP A 508 20.04 -15.18 3.96
N GLY A 509 19.01 -15.40 3.15
CA GLY A 509 18.87 -16.56 2.26
C GLY A 509 18.46 -17.84 2.97
N THR A 510 18.03 -17.72 4.23
CA THR A 510 17.59 -18.85 5.04
C THR A 510 16.11 -18.75 5.34
N VAL A 511 15.45 -19.91 5.37
CA VAL A 511 14.07 -20.01 5.86
C VAL A 511 14.14 -20.55 7.28
N LYS A 512 13.53 -19.85 8.24
CA LYS A 512 13.59 -20.22 9.65
C LYS A 512 12.23 -20.71 10.11
N VAL A 513 12.19 -21.91 10.67
CA VAL A 513 10.98 -22.49 11.23
C VAL A 513 11.05 -22.41 12.75
N VAL A 514 10.05 -21.78 13.36
CA VAL A 514 9.90 -21.58 14.79
C VAL A 514 8.69 -22.35 15.28
N GLN A 515 8.86 -23.15 16.33
CA GLN A 515 7.72 -23.76 17.03
C GLN A 515 7.23 -22.82 18.15
N PRO A 516 5.97 -22.33 18.11
CA PRO A 516 5.45 -21.36 19.09
C PRO A 516 5.53 -21.81 20.55
N GLY A 517 5.37 -23.11 20.81
CA GLY A 517 5.33 -23.67 22.17
C GLY A 517 6.72 -23.88 22.81
N LEU A 518 7.76 -24.08 22.01
CA LEU A 518 9.13 -24.36 22.49
C LEU A 518 10.11 -23.22 22.24
N GLY A 519 9.77 -22.28 21.34
CA GLY A 519 10.69 -21.22 20.90
C GLY A 519 11.93 -21.74 20.17
N GLN A 520 11.94 -23.02 19.78
CA GLN A 520 13.06 -23.63 19.07
C GLN A 520 13.10 -23.12 17.62
N LEU A 521 14.27 -22.66 17.21
CA LEU A 521 14.55 -22.14 15.88
C LEU A 521 15.30 -23.19 15.06
N HIS A 522 14.72 -23.59 13.93
CA HIS A 522 15.38 -24.43 12.94
C HIS A 522 15.65 -23.61 11.69
N SER A 523 16.92 -23.47 11.30
CA SER A 523 17.31 -22.77 10.07
C SER A 523 17.44 -23.76 8.92
N LEU A 524 16.67 -23.55 7.87
CA LEU A 524 16.77 -24.27 6.61
C LEU A 524 17.70 -23.49 5.68
N GLN A 525 18.85 -24.10 5.38
CA GLN A 525 19.85 -23.60 4.44
C GLN A 525 19.80 -24.48 3.19
N GLY A 526 19.74 -23.87 2.02
CA GLY A 526 19.63 -24.58 0.75
C GLY A 526 19.60 -23.64 -0.45
N HIS A 527 19.19 -22.40 -0.22
CA HIS A 527 19.48 -21.29 -1.12
C HIS A 527 20.90 -20.79 -0.86
N GLY A 528 21.56 -20.27 -1.88
CA GLY A 528 22.87 -19.61 -1.73
C GLY A 528 22.74 -18.29 -0.95
N GLU A 529 23.56 -17.29 -1.28
CA GLU A 529 23.48 -15.95 -0.66
C GLU A 529 22.27 -15.11 -1.16
N THR A 530 21.29 -15.73 -1.82
CA THR A 530 20.12 -15.03 -2.39
C THR A 530 19.07 -14.78 -1.33
N GLU A 531 18.49 -13.57 -1.32
CA GLU A 531 17.51 -13.16 -0.31
C GLU A 531 16.17 -13.90 -0.49
N MET A 532 15.56 -14.36 0.61
CA MET A 532 14.21 -14.95 0.57
C MET A 532 13.15 -13.88 0.74
N GLN A 533 12.19 -13.81 -0.18
CA GLN A 533 11.14 -12.81 -0.16
C GLN A 533 9.83 -13.38 0.40
N SER A 534 9.45 -14.57 -0.06
CA SER A 534 8.14 -15.15 0.26
C SER A 534 8.22 -16.58 0.80
N VAL A 535 7.28 -16.93 1.66
CA VAL A 535 7.16 -18.28 2.25
C VAL A 535 5.68 -18.63 2.42
N ALA A 536 5.33 -19.87 2.08
CA ALA A 536 3.97 -20.40 2.26
C ALA A 536 3.99 -21.90 2.60
N PHE A 537 2.99 -22.35 3.35
CA PHE A 537 2.75 -23.79 3.58
C PHE A 537 1.73 -24.32 2.57
N HIS A 538 1.96 -25.54 2.07
CA HIS A 538 1.00 -26.26 1.23
C HIS A 538 0.21 -27.28 2.07
N CYS A 539 -1.10 -27.39 1.84
CA CYS A 539 -1.93 -28.36 2.55
C CYS A 539 -1.79 -29.77 1.93
N PRO A 540 -1.59 -30.84 2.73
CA PRO A 540 -1.48 -30.91 4.18
C PRO A 540 -0.01 -30.89 4.66
N ALA A 541 0.38 -29.87 5.44
CA ALA A 541 1.48 -29.72 6.42
C ALA A 541 2.87 -30.40 6.23
N GLU A 542 3.13 -31.11 5.14
CA GLU A 542 4.40 -31.82 4.89
C GLU A 542 5.32 -31.03 3.96
N ARG A 543 4.80 -29.98 3.31
CA ARG A 543 5.52 -29.21 2.30
C ARG A 543 5.52 -27.72 2.58
N LEU A 544 6.72 -27.16 2.63
CA LEU A 544 6.99 -25.74 2.77
C LEU A 544 7.52 -25.21 1.43
N LEU A 545 7.03 -24.05 1.01
CA LEU A 545 7.43 -23.35 -0.20
C LEU A 545 8.15 -22.07 0.17
N SER A 546 9.24 -21.79 -0.51
CA SER A 546 10.00 -20.55 -0.34
C SER A 546 10.35 -19.93 -1.69
N GLY A 547 10.09 -18.64 -1.84
CA GLY A 547 10.40 -17.85 -3.03
C GLY A 547 11.62 -16.95 -2.78
N ALA A 548 12.58 -17.05 -3.69
CA ALA A 548 13.84 -16.32 -3.64
C ALA A 548 13.82 -15.08 -4.54
N ALA A 549 14.76 -14.17 -4.30
CA ALA A 549 14.94 -12.94 -5.08
C ALA A 549 15.45 -13.17 -6.52
N ASP A 550 15.95 -14.37 -6.83
CA ASP A 550 16.45 -14.76 -8.15
C ASP A 550 15.40 -15.42 -9.06
N GLY A 551 14.13 -15.45 -8.62
CA GLY A 551 13.03 -16.06 -9.36
C GLY A 551 12.87 -17.56 -9.13
N THR A 552 13.67 -18.15 -8.23
CA THR A 552 13.54 -19.56 -7.87
C THR A 552 12.54 -19.78 -6.75
N VAL A 553 11.80 -20.89 -6.85
CA VAL A 553 10.93 -21.40 -5.79
C VAL A 553 11.46 -22.76 -5.37
N CYS A 554 11.73 -22.90 -4.08
CA CYS A 554 12.15 -24.16 -3.48
C CYS A 554 11.01 -24.82 -2.74
N LEU A 555 10.91 -26.13 -2.95
CA LEU A 555 10.00 -27.02 -2.27
C LEU A 555 10.77 -27.80 -1.20
N TRP A 556 10.30 -27.70 0.03
CA TRP A 556 10.88 -28.38 1.17
C TRP A 556 9.89 -29.43 1.66
N THR A 557 10.36 -30.65 1.91
CA THR A 557 9.55 -31.73 2.49
C THR A 557 9.95 -32.00 3.93
N TYR A 558 8.96 -32.30 4.76
CA TYR A 558 9.20 -32.76 6.11
C TYR A 558 9.72 -34.20 6.08
N GLY A 559 10.98 -34.40 6.49
CA GLY A 559 11.59 -35.72 6.53
C GLY A 559 11.10 -36.53 7.73
N ALA A 560 10.09 -37.36 7.55
CA ALA A 560 10.06 -38.61 8.32
C ALA A 560 11.28 -39.42 7.88
N SER A 561 12.08 -39.95 8.80
CA SER A 561 13.19 -40.84 8.49
C SER A 561 12.67 -42.09 7.76
N ALA A 562 12.62 -42.03 6.43
CA ALA A 562 12.33 -43.17 5.56
C ALA A 562 13.53 -44.13 5.58
N SER A 563 13.65 -44.88 6.67
CA SER A 563 14.37 -46.15 6.72
C SER A 563 13.40 -47.29 6.40
N MET A 564 12.77 -47.25 5.22
CA MET A 564 12.16 -48.42 4.58
C MET A 564 11.62 -48.00 3.21
N PHE A 565 12.41 -48.25 2.17
CA PHE A 565 12.04 -48.75 0.85
C PHE A 565 13.25 -48.54 -0.08
N SER A 566 14.36 -49.19 0.27
CA SER A 566 15.29 -49.69 -0.74
C SER A 566 14.65 -50.93 -1.35
N MET A 567 14.01 -50.81 -2.51
CA MET A 567 13.85 -51.96 -3.41
C MET A 567 13.73 -51.47 -4.86
N GLU A 568 14.85 -51.65 -5.56
CA GLU A 568 14.95 -52.13 -6.94
C GLU A 568 14.30 -51.28 -8.05
N ARG A 569 15.15 -50.52 -8.75
CA ARG A 569 15.14 -50.52 -10.21
C ARG A 569 16.56 -50.76 -10.73
N THR A 570 16.89 -52.03 -10.87
CA THR A 570 17.87 -52.54 -11.83
C THR A 570 17.12 -53.13 -13.02
N ALA A 571 17.26 -52.51 -14.19
CA ALA A 571 17.36 -53.09 -15.53
C ALA A 571 17.14 -51.97 -16.55
#